data_AF-A0A7Y4MDI1-F1
#
_entry.id   AF-A0A7Y4MDI1-F1
#
_cell.length_a   1.000
_cell.length_b   1.000
_cell.length_c   1.000
_cell.angle_alpha   90.00
_cell.angle_beta   90.00
_cell.angle_gamma   90.00
#
_symmetry.space_group_name_H-M   'P 1'
#
loop_
_entity.id
_entity.type
_entity.pdbx_description
1 polymer ?
#
loop_
_entity_poly.entity_id
_entity_poly.type
_entity_poly.pdbx_seq_one_letter_code
_entity_poly.pdbx_strand_id
1 'polypeptide(L)'
;MLTKGTRRLITGGVALVATLFILPTPLFEVFSGTAEGLSLALFGLGVVLLVGGLFLVITGLVKRSRDLRTPRSYDTRQGTTSDEDRPVDGHSMPTAGRQGQIGGVL
;
A
#
# COMPACT_ATOMS: atom_id res chain seq x y z
N MET A 1 0.55 -9.47 11.53
CA MET A 1 1.85 -9.39 10.84
C MET A 1 1.89 -8.14 9.98
N LEU A 2 2.87 -7.24 10.15
CA LEU A 2 3.05 -6.07 9.29
C LEU A 2 3.50 -6.50 7.89
N THR A 3 2.81 -6.07 6.84
CA THR A 3 3.21 -6.36 5.46
C THR A 3 4.55 -5.70 5.13
N LYS A 4 5.31 -6.29 4.19
CA LYS A 4 6.60 -5.73 3.74
C LYS A 4 6.46 -4.29 3.21
N GLY A 5 5.31 -3.95 2.62
CA GLY A 5 4.97 -2.59 2.17
C GLY A 5 4.77 -1.61 3.33
N THR A 6 4.02 -2.01 4.36
CA THR A 6 3.79 -1.17 5.55
C THR A 6 5.09 -0.85 6.29
N ARG A 7 6.02 -1.82 6.40
CA ARG A 7 7.33 -1.57 7.02
C ARG A 7 8.13 -0.49 6.28
N ARG A 8 8.17 -0.51 4.95
CA ARG A 8 8.87 0.50 4.15
C ARG A 8 8.29 1.89 4.31
N LEU A 9 6.96 1.99 4.42
CA LEU A 9 6.28 3.26 4.67
C LEU A 9 6.61 3.82 6.05
N ILE A 10 6.64 2.99 7.09
CA ILE A 10 7.00 3.41 8.45
C ILE A 10 8.46 3.86 8.49
N THR A 11 9.39 3.03 8.00
CA THR A 11 10.82 3.36 8.00
C THR A 11 11.11 4.61 7.17
N GLY A 12 10.51 4.71 5.98
CA GLY A 12 10.65 5.90 5.13
C GLY A 12 10.05 7.14 5.78
N GLY A 13 8.88 7.03 6.42
CA GLY A 13 8.25 8.13 7.15
C GLY A 13 9.10 8.62 8.31
N VAL A 14 9.65 7.72 9.13
CA VAL A 14 10.56 8.08 10.23
C VAL A 14 11.82 8.77 9.72
N ALA A 15 12.41 8.27 8.63
CA ALA A 15 13.57 8.91 8.01
C ALA A 15 13.25 10.34 7.53
N LEU A 16 12.08 10.55 6.92
CA LEU A 16 11.65 11.90 6.51
C LEU A 16 11.41 12.82 7.72
N VAL A 17 10.80 12.33 8.80
CA VAL A 17 10.65 13.14 10.02
C VAL A 17 12.02 13.52 10.59
N ALA A 18 12.97 12.57 10.65
CA ALA A 18 14.32 12.85 11.12
C ALA A 18 15.01 13.93 10.27
N THR A 19 14.77 13.96 8.95
CA THR A 19 15.36 15.00 8.08
C THR A 19 14.87 16.40 8.40
N LEU A 20 13.63 16.55 8.87
CA LEU A 20 13.10 17.87 9.26
C LEU A 20 13.82 18.46 10.47
N PHE A 21 14.41 17.62 11.33
CA PHE A 21 15.19 18.08 12.48
C PHE A 21 16.68 18.20 12.20
N ILE A 22 17.23 17.28 11.40
CA ILE A 22 18.67 17.20 11.16
C ILE A 22 19.12 18.17 10.06
N LEU A 23 18.33 18.37 9.01
CA LEU A 23 18.78 19.06 7.80
C LEU A 23 18.76 20.61 7.86
N PRO A 24 17.82 21.30 8.53
CA PRO A 24 17.69 22.76 8.40
C PRO A 24 18.95 23.54 8.79
N THR A 25 19.53 23.23 9.95
CA THR A 25 20.71 23.91 10.48
C THR A 25 21.96 23.69 9.60
N PRO A 26 22.39 22.45 9.31
CA PRO A 26 23.55 22.23 8.47
C PRO A 26 23.32 22.67 7.01
N LEU A 27 22.09 22.64 6.51
CA LEU A 27 21.76 23.19 5.19
C LEU A 27 21.99 24.71 5.16
N PHE A 28 21.52 25.44 6.18
CA PHE A 28 21.79 26.87 6.29
C PHE A 28 23.30 27.16 6.35
N GLU A 29 24.03 26.44 7.20
CA GLU A 29 25.49 26.61 7.36
C GLU A 29 26.28 26.31 6.08
N VAL A 30 25.85 25.32 5.30
CA VAL A 30 26.44 25.02 3.98
C VAL A 30 26.15 26.14 2.98
N PHE A 31 24.93 26.68 2.96
CA PHE A 31 24.57 27.78 2.07
C PHE A 31 25.21 29.12 2.46
N SER A 32 25.41 29.39 3.75
CA SER A 32 26.11 30.58 4.25
C SER A 32 27.63 30.48 4.11
N GLY A 33 28.16 29.32 3.71
CA GLY A 33 29.60 29.09 3.59
C GLY A 33 30.33 29.03 4.94
N THR A 34 29.59 28.85 6.04
CA THR A 34 30.13 28.75 7.41
C THR A 34 30.18 27.30 7.90
N ALA A 35 29.97 26.34 7.02
CA ALA A 35 29.92 24.93 7.39
C ALA A 35 31.29 24.41 7.84
N GLU A 36 31.33 23.90 9.06
CA GLU A 36 32.47 23.18 9.61
C GLU A 36 32.31 21.66 9.41
N GLY A 37 33.32 20.88 9.81
CA GLY A 37 33.36 19.43 9.55
C GLY A 37 32.13 18.67 10.08
N LEU A 38 31.63 19.02 11.27
CA LEU A 38 30.43 18.41 11.84
C LEU A 38 29.17 18.75 11.01
N SER A 39 29.04 20.00 10.59
CA SER A 39 27.91 20.50 9.80
C SER A 39 27.85 19.82 8.43
N LEU A 40 29.00 19.63 7.78
CA LEU A 40 29.09 18.88 6.53
C LEU A 40 28.68 17.41 6.69
N ALA A 41 29.09 16.77 7.79
CA ALA A 41 28.70 15.40 8.09
C ALA A 41 27.19 15.29 8.33
N LEU A 42 26.60 16.21 9.11
CA LEU A 42 25.16 16.26 9.37
C LEU A 42 24.36 16.59 8.10
N PHE A 43 24.88 17.47 7.25
CA PHE A 43 24.30 17.76 5.93
C PHE A 43 24.26 16.49 5.07
N GLY A 44 25.39 15.78 4.94
CA GLY A 44 25.46 14.52 4.19
C GLY A 44 24.51 13.46 4.74
N LEU A 45 24.47 13.29 6.07
CA LEU A 45 23.53 12.39 6.74
C LEU A 45 22.08 12.76 6.44
N GLY A 46 21.75 14.05 6.55
CA GLY A 46 20.41 14.57 6.25
C GLY A 46 20.01 14.33 4.80
N VAL A 47 20.90 14.52 3.83
CA VAL A 47 20.64 14.24 2.41
C VAL A 47 20.38 12.75 2.19
N VAL A 48 21.18 11.87 2.80
CA VAL A 48 20.99 10.40 2.71
C VAL A 48 19.65 9.98 3.30
N LEU A 49 19.29 10.51 4.48
CA LEU A 49 17.99 10.26 5.11
C LEU A 49 16.83 10.78 4.24
N LEU A 50 16.99 11.93 3.59
CA LEU A 50 15.96 12.53 2.73
C LEU A 50 15.72 11.66 1.50
N VAL A 51 16.78 11.35 0.75
CA VAL A 51 16.70 10.56 -0.48
C VAL A 51 16.27 9.13 -0.17
N GLY A 52 16.87 8.50 0.84
CA GLY A 52 16.52 7.14 1.26
C GLY A 52 15.09 7.05 1.81
N GLY A 53 14.67 8.03 2.60
CA GLY A 53 13.31 8.14 3.13
C GLY A 53 12.28 8.27 2.02
N LEU A 54 12.50 9.18 1.06
CA LEU A 54 11.62 9.37 -0.09
C LEU A 54 11.51 8.10 -0.94
N PHE A 55 12.64 7.45 -1.22
CA PHE A 55 12.69 6.21 -1.99
C PHE A 55 11.89 5.09 -1.32
N LEU A 56 12.04 4.92 0.00
CA LEU A 56 11.28 3.93 0.77
C LEU A 56 9.77 4.22 0.77
N VAL A 57 9.39 5.48 0.94
CA VAL A 57 7.97 5.89 0.90
C VAL A 57 7.38 5.65 -0.48
N ILE A 58 8.04 6.11 -1.55
CA ILE A 58 7.57 5.95 -2.94
C ILE A 58 7.43 4.47 -3.29
N THR A 59 8.47 3.66 -3.05
CA THR A 59 8.41 2.22 -3.35
C THR A 59 7.40 1.47 -2.47
N GLY A 60 7.19 1.91 -1.23
CA GLY A 60 6.15 1.41 -0.35
C GLY A 60 4.74 1.72 -0.88
N LEU A 61 4.50 2.96 -1.33
CA LEU A 61 3.24 3.41 -1.91
C LEU A 61 2.94 2.68 -3.23
N VAL A 62 3.92 2.55 -4.12
CA VAL A 62 3.74 1.85 -5.41
C VAL A 62 3.35 0.38 -5.19
N LYS A 63 4.00 -0.31 -4.24
CA LYS A 63 3.64 -1.70 -3.91
C LYS A 63 2.26 -1.79 -3.29
N ARG A 64 1.93 -0.92 -2.33
CA ARG A 64 0.61 -0.88 -1.70
C ARG A 64 -0.49 -0.54 -2.71
N SER A 65 -0.22 0.37 -3.64
CA SER A 65 -1.13 0.73 -4.72
C SER A 65 -1.39 -0.45 -5.65
N ARG A 66 -0.35 -1.22 -6.01
CA ARG A 66 -0.51 -2.47 -6.77
C ARG A 66 -1.37 -3.47 -6.02
N ASP A 67 -1.09 -3.72 -4.75
CA ASP A 67 -1.87 -4.67 -3.92
C ASP A 67 -3.36 -4.28 -3.84
N LEU A 68 -3.66 -2.98 -3.80
CA LEU A 68 -5.04 -2.47 -3.79
C LEU A 68 -5.70 -2.50 -5.17
N ARG A 69 -4.92 -2.38 -6.25
CA ARG A 69 -5.41 -2.45 -7.64
C ARG A 69 -5.62 -3.87 -8.13
N THR A 70 -4.97 -4.86 -7.54
CA THR A 70 -5.22 -6.26 -7.86
C THR A 70 -6.68 -6.55 -7.55
N PRO A 71 -7.52 -6.90 -8.56
CA PRO A 71 -8.90 -7.27 -8.30
C PRO A 71 -8.87 -8.42 -7.30
N ARG A 72 -9.61 -8.28 -6.20
CA ARG A 72 -9.86 -9.41 -5.30
C ARG A 72 -10.70 -10.41 -6.08
N SER A 73 -10.06 -11.29 -6.86
CA SER A 73 -10.77 -12.40 -7.46
C SER A 73 -11.24 -13.29 -6.31
N TYR A 74 -12.53 -13.61 -6.30
CA TYR A 74 -13.06 -14.62 -5.41
C TYR A 74 -12.56 -16.03 -5.79
N ASP A 75 -11.84 -16.16 -6.91
CA ASP A 75 -11.20 -17.40 -7.39
C ASP A 75 -10.15 -17.98 -6.44
N THR A 76 -9.58 -17.18 -5.53
CA THR A 76 -8.63 -17.70 -4.53
C THR A 76 -9.28 -18.02 -3.19
N ARG A 77 -10.62 -18.05 -3.08
CA ARG A 77 -11.24 -18.82 -2.00
C ARG A 77 -10.94 -20.28 -2.31
N GLN A 78 -10.31 -20.99 -1.37
CA GLN A 78 -10.40 -22.45 -1.27
C GLN A 78 -11.85 -22.80 -1.60
N GLY A 79 -12.09 -23.52 -2.71
CA GLY A 79 -13.40 -23.68 -3.30
C GLY A 79 -14.43 -23.95 -2.22
N THR A 80 -15.26 -22.95 -1.92
CA THR A 80 -16.43 -23.19 -1.10
C THR A 80 -17.28 -24.09 -1.96
N THR A 81 -17.34 -25.37 -1.61
CA THR A 81 -18.27 -26.43 -2.09
C THR A 81 -18.95 -26.12 -3.41
N SER A 82 -18.70 -26.94 -4.44
CA SER A 82 -19.41 -26.88 -5.74
C SER A 82 -20.87 -26.51 -5.52
N ASP A 83 -21.45 -25.61 -6.31
CA ASP A 83 -22.84 -25.15 -6.11
C ASP A 83 -23.84 -26.32 -6.14
N GLU A 84 -23.42 -27.46 -6.69
CA GLU A 84 -24.08 -28.77 -6.69
C GLU A 84 -24.17 -29.44 -5.30
N ASP A 85 -23.21 -29.17 -4.40
CA ASP A 85 -23.16 -29.67 -3.03
C ASP A 85 -23.78 -28.70 -2.01
N ARG A 86 -24.31 -27.57 -2.49
CA ARG A 86 -24.92 -26.58 -1.60
C ARG A 86 -26.26 -27.13 -1.09
N PRO A 87 -26.47 -27.24 0.23
CA PRO A 87 -27.75 -27.70 0.76
C PRO A 87 -28.87 -26.77 0.26
N VAL A 88 -29.95 -27.39 -0.23
CA VAL A 88 -31.09 -26.67 -0.80
C VAL A 88 -31.66 -25.75 0.27
N ASP A 89 -31.51 -24.44 0.05
CA ASP A 89 -31.92 -23.43 1.00
C ASP A 89 -33.45 -23.41 1.08
N GLY A 90 -34.01 -23.73 2.25
CA GLY A 90 -35.46 -23.83 2.48
C GLY A 90 -36.20 -22.50 2.37
N HIS A 91 -35.46 -21.40 2.20
CA HIS A 91 -35.99 -20.07 1.91
C HIS A 91 -35.91 -19.68 0.43
N SER A 92 -35.41 -20.56 -0.44
CA SER A 92 -35.45 -20.34 -1.88
C SER A 92 -36.88 -20.51 -2.41
N MET A 93 -37.34 -19.56 -3.24
CA MET A 93 -38.68 -19.64 -3.83
C MET A 93 -38.82 -20.90 -4.71
N PRO A 94 -39.95 -21.63 -4.64
CA PRO A 94 -40.15 -22.83 -5.44
C PRO A 94 -40.04 -22.53 -6.93
N THR A 95 -39.32 -23.41 -7.65
CA THR A 95 -39.03 -23.34 -9.09
C THR A 95 -40.26 -23.15 -9.98
N ALA A 96 -41.47 -23.42 -9.48
CA ALA A 96 -42.73 -23.14 -10.17
C ALA A 96 -42.92 -21.65 -10.56
N GLY A 97 -42.25 -20.72 -9.89
CA GLY A 97 -42.26 -19.29 -10.26
C GLY A 97 -41.33 -18.93 -11.44
N ARG A 98 -40.43 -19.82 -11.87
CA ARG A 98 -39.47 -19.56 -12.98
C ARG A 98 -39.99 -19.94 -14.36
N GLN A 99 -41.16 -20.57 -14.46
CA GLN A 99 -41.70 -21.03 -15.74
C GLN A 99 -42.33 -19.90 -16.59
N GLY A 100 -42.41 -18.67 -16.07
CA GLY A 100 -42.94 -17.50 -16.80
C GLY A 100 -41.91 -16.70 -17.60
N GLN A 101 -40.60 -17.00 -17.51
CA GLN A 101 -39.54 -16.19 -18.13
C GLN A 101 -38.73 -16.97 -19.18
N ILE A 102 -39.38 -17.90 -19.89
CA ILE A 102 -38.85 -18.48 -21.14
C ILE A 102 -39.89 -18.16 -22.22
N GLY A 103 -39.83 -16.93 -22.72
CA GLY A 103 -40.76 -16.42 -23.73
C GLY A 103 -40.39 -15.00 -24.13
N GLY A 104 -39.35 -14.87 -24.95
CA GLY A 104 -38.88 -13.57 -25.45
C GLY A 104 -37.95 -13.73 -26.66
N VAL A 105 -38.59 -13.89 -27.82
CA VAL A 105 -38.16 -13.64 -29.22
C VAL A 105 -37.07 -12.55 -29.29
N LEU A 106 -35.91 -12.71 -29.95
CA LEU A 106 -35.62 -13.02 -31.36
C LEU A 106 -34.32 -13.83 -31.50
#